data_AF-A0A3N5NQ74-F1
#
_entry.id   AF-A0A3N5NQ74-F1
#
_cell.length_a   1.000
_cell.length_b   1.000
_cell.length_c   1.000
_cell.angle_alpha   90.00
_cell.angle_beta   90.00
_cell.angle_gamma   90.00
#
_symmetry.space_group_name_H-M   'P 1'
#
loop_
_entity.id
_entity.type
_entity.pdbx_description
1 polymer ?
#
loop_
_entity_poly.entity_id
_entity_poly.type
_entity_poly.pdbx_seq_one_letter_code
_entity_poly.pdbx_strand_id
1 'polypeptide(L)'
;MKLIITKAKSRKVLFTSIHIRPLRVALFAPSSPMESEKLDAGLKIIEEKAPWLEIINDTFTDQAEDMPSLPYLAGRDQLQADRFTSLLLDASIDIVWCLRGGYGSLRWLSMVPWDRIGHEAPVLIGFSDVSFIHSALFQQGNLSIHGPLISTLPITTEPARNALWTCLDQGEFPSLSGTTLSPGKAKGPLIGGNLTCITHLIGTAYEPKWDGAILLIEDHKEALYRLDRMLTQLLLTGRLSRLAGIAVGRI
;
A
#
# COMPACT_ATOMS: atom_id res chain seq x y z
N MET A 1 -3.45 -0.91 24.03
CA MET A 1 -2.32 -1.41 23.23
C MET A 1 -1.65 -0.25 22.51
N LYS A 2 -0.31 -0.21 22.44
CA LYS A 2 0.44 0.75 21.63
C LYS A 2 1.33 -0.03 20.66
N LEU A 3 1.14 0.17 19.36
CA LEU A 3 2.02 -0.38 18.33
C LEU A 3 2.99 0.72 17.90
N ILE A 4 4.28 0.50 18.16
CA ILE A 4 5.34 1.44 17.79
C ILE A 4 5.95 0.96 16.48
N ILE A 5 5.90 1.80 15.47
CA ILE A 5 6.45 1.53 14.14
C ILE A 5 7.80 2.24 14.04
N THR A 6 8.84 1.52 13.60
CA THR A 6 10.19 2.07 13.44
C THR A 6 10.74 1.68 12.07
N LYS A 7 11.57 2.55 11.49
CA LYS A 7 12.30 2.26 10.25
C LYS A 7 13.36 1.19 10.49
N ALA A 8 13.57 0.31 9.51
CA ALA A 8 14.76 -0.54 9.47
C ALA A 8 16.01 0.31 9.19
N LYS A 9 17.13 0.03 9.87
CA LYS A 9 18.36 0.86 9.88
C LYS A 9 19.09 1.01 8.54
N SER A 10 18.66 0.35 7.46
CA SER A 10 19.47 0.16 6.24
C SER A 10 18.79 0.59 4.92
N ARG A 11 17.76 1.43 4.95
CA ARG A 11 17.07 1.88 3.72
C ARG A 11 17.16 3.38 3.55
N LYS A 12 17.31 3.82 2.30
CA LYS A 12 17.42 5.22 1.86
C LYS A 12 16.41 6.08 2.63
N VAL A 13 16.90 7.13 3.26
CA VAL A 13 16.08 8.09 3.98
C VAL A 13 15.32 8.90 2.93
N LEU A 14 14.09 8.50 2.59
CA LEU A 14 13.29 9.22 1.59
C LEU A 14 12.62 10.48 2.16
N PHE A 15 12.38 10.51 3.48
CA PHE A 15 11.57 11.56 4.10
C PHE A 15 12.33 12.16 5.29
N THR A 16 12.71 13.42 5.15
CA THR A 16 13.23 14.30 6.20
C THR A 16 12.60 15.67 6.01
N SER A 17 12.42 16.44 7.10
CA SER A 17 11.83 17.78 7.04
C SER A 17 12.68 18.80 6.27
N ILE A 18 13.86 18.40 5.82
CA ILE A 18 14.76 19.20 4.98
C ILE A 18 14.60 18.70 3.54
N HIS A 19 13.70 19.33 2.81
CA HIS A 19 13.49 19.08 1.38
C HIS A 19 14.47 19.91 0.56
N ILE A 20 15.55 19.30 0.05
CA ILE A 20 16.50 19.95 -0.86
C ILE A 20 15.84 20.25 -2.22
N ARG A 21 14.83 19.44 -2.57
CA ARG A 21 13.90 19.61 -3.69
C ARG A 21 12.52 19.06 -3.29
N PRO A 22 11.42 19.43 -3.98
CA PRO A 22 10.14 18.75 -3.83
C PRO A 22 10.26 17.24 -4.06
N LEU A 23 9.48 16.45 -3.33
CA LEU A 23 9.37 15.02 -3.55
C LEU A 23 8.47 14.77 -4.75
N ARG A 24 8.97 14.01 -5.73
CA ARG A 24 8.29 13.75 -6.99
C ARG A 24 7.36 12.56 -6.82
N VAL A 25 6.07 12.79 -7.07
CA VAL A 25 5.00 11.83 -6.86
C VAL A 25 4.39 11.44 -8.20
N ALA A 26 4.58 10.19 -8.59
CA ALA A 26 3.85 9.61 -9.70
C ALA A 26 2.54 9.00 -9.21
N LEU A 27 1.50 9.12 -10.02
CA LEU A 27 0.19 8.56 -9.73
C LEU A 27 -0.02 7.27 -10.51
N PHE A 28 -0.64 6.28 -9.88
CA PHE A 28 -0.87 4.97 -10.50
C PHE A 28 -2.25 4.40 -10.14
N ALA A 29 -2.97 3.88 -11.12
CA ALA A 29 -4.22 3.16 -10.91
C ALA A 29 -3.97 1.65 -11.04
N PRO A 30 -3.55 0.93 -9.98
CA PRO A 30 -3.15 -0.48 -10.08
C PRO A 30 -4.31 -1.43 -10.41
N SER A 31 -5.53 -1.03 -10.05
CA SER A 31 -6.69 -1.93 -9.97
C SER A 31 -7.84 -1.39 -10.80
N SER A 32 -8.77 -0.66 -10.18
CA SER A 32 -9.96 -0.13 -10.86
C SER A 32 -9.76 1.29 -11.39
N PRO A 33 -10.52 1.70 -12.42
CA PRO A 33 -10.44 3.04 -12.95
C PRO A 33 -10.85 4.07 -11.90
N MET A 34 -10.40 5.30 -12.14
CA MET A 34 -10.55 6.44 -11.24
C MET A 34 -11.53 7.46 -11.84
N GLU A 35 -12.45 7.96 -11.00
CA GLU A 35 -13.39 9.03 -11.38
C GLU A 35 -12.72 10.40 -11.24
N SER A 36 -12.85 11.27 -12.25
CA SER A 36 -12.17 12.58 -12.29
C SER A 36 -12.48 13.46 -11.08
N GLU A 37 -13.75 13.52 -10.64
CA GLU A 37 -14.15 14.35 -9.49
C GLU A 37 -13.41 13.96 -8.19
N LYS A 38 -13.23 12.65 -7.96
CA LYS A 38 -12.51 12.15 -6.79
C LYS A 38 -11.00 12.38 -6.91
N LEU A 39 -10.47 12.39 -8.13
CA LEU A 39 -9.06 12.68 -8.40
C LEU A 39 -8.79 14.14 -8.07
N ASP A 40 -9.58 15.05 -8.62
CA ASP A 40 -9.45 16.50 -8.42
C ASP A 40 -9.56 16.86 -6.93
N ALA A 41 -10.54 16.29 -6.23
CA ALA A 41 -10.71 16.51 -4.79
C ALA A 41 -9.50 16.02 -3.96
N GLY A 42 -8.90 14.89 -4.33
CA GLY A 42 -7.70 14.36 -3.69
C GLY A 42 -6.47 15.21 -3.97
N LEU A 43 -6.28 15.65 -5.23
CA LEU A 43 -5.17 16.51 -5.64
C LEU A 43 -5.21 17.87 -4.95
N LYS A 44 -6.39 18.48 -4.84
CA LYS A 44 -6.58 19.74 -4.12
C LYS A 44 -6.12 19.65 -2.66
N ILE A 45 -6.38 18.53 -1.98
CA ILE A 45 -5.91 18.32 -0.61
C ILE A 45 -4.39 18.23 -0.55
N ILE A 46 -3.74 17.59 -1.53
CA ILE A 46 -2.28 17.51 -1.59
C ILE A 46 -1.69 18.90 -1.79
N GLU A 47 -2.22 19.68 -2.73
CA GLU A 47 -1.80 21.05 -2.99
C GLU A 47 -1.89 21.92 -1.72
N GLU A 48 -3.00 21.81 -0.98
CA GLU A 48 -3.23 22.61 0.23
C GLU A 48 -2.42 22.15 1.44
N LYS A 49 -2.18 20.84 1.59
CA LYS A 49 -1.65 20.25 2.85
C LYS A 49 -0.24 19.71 2.74
N ALA A 50 0.25 19.47 1.53
CA ALA A 50 1.59 18.95 1.26
C ALA A 50 2.19 19.61 0.01
N PRO A 51 2.33 20.96 -0.05
CA PRO A 51 2.85 21.69 -1.22
C PRO A 51 4.31 21.38 -1.56
N TRP A 52 5.03 20.64 -0.70
CA TRP A 52 6.38 20.11 -0.97
C TRP A 52 6.36 18.81 -1.80
N LEU A 53 5.19 18.30 -2.16
CA LEU A 53 5.03 17.20 -3.10
C LEU A 53 4.79 17.76 -4.51
N GLU A 54 5.61 17.34 -5.47
CA GLU A 54 5.46 17.64 -6.89
C GLU A 54 4.75 16.46 -7.58
N ILE A 55 3.48 16.63 -7.95
CA ILE A 55 2.76 15.63 -8.74
C ILE A 55 3.28 15.67 -10.18
N ILE A 56 3.86 14.56 -10.65
CA ILE A 56 4.32 14.45 -12.04
C ILE A 56 3.21 13.79 -12.88
N ASN A 57 2.60 14.60 -13.76
CA ASN A 57 1.53 14.15 -14.65
C ASN A 57 2.13 13.55 -15.93
N ASP A 58 2.34 12.24 -15.93
CA ASP A 58 2.75 11.50 -17.15
C ASP A 58 1.72 10.43 -17.54
N THR A 59 1.05 9.76 -16.60
CA THR A 59 0.52 8.41 -16.88
C THR A 59 -0.99 8.32 -17.15
N PHE A 60 -1.72 9.44 -17.28
CA PHE A 60 -3.19 9.43 -17.47
C PHE A 60 -3.65 9.54 -18.91
N THR A 61 -2.83 10.11 -19.77
CA THR A 61 -3.21 10.53 -21.12
C THR A 61 -2.81 9.46 -22.11
N ASP A 62 -3.65 8.43 -22.22
CA ASP A 62 -4.10 7.86 -23.51
C ASP A 62 -4.90 6.60 -23.21
N GLN A 63 -6.22 6.79 -23.04
CA GLN A 63 -7.20 5.72 -22.80
C GLN A 63 -7.94 5.28 -24.07
N ALA A 64 -7.63 5.86 -25.23
CA ALA A 64 -8.40 5.58 -26.45
C ALA A 64 -8.03 4.26 -27.13
N GLU A 65 -6.77 3.80 -27.03
CA GLU A 65 -6.30 2.62 -27.78
C GLU A 65 -6.22 1.33 -26.94
N ASP A 66 -6.43 1.42 -25.61
CA ASP A 66 -6.08 0.34 -24.68
C ASP A 66 -7.15 0.02 -23.62
N MET A 67 -8.42 0.18 -23.99
CA MET A 67 -9.54 -0.11 -23.10
C MET A 67 -9.57 -1.61 -22.73
N PRO A 68 -9.62 -1.96 -21.43
CA PRO A 68 -9.70 -3.35 -21.01
C PRO A 68 -11.05 -3.95 -21.44
N SER A 69 -11.06 -5.26 -21.71
CA SER A 69 -12.31 -5.99 -21.99
C SER A 69 -13.28 -6.02 -20.80
N LEU A 70 -12.81 -5.65 -19.61
CA LEU A 70 -13.55 -5.67 -18.35
C LEU A 70 -13.60 -4.25 -17.77
N PRO A 71 -14.80 -3.65 -17.59
CA PRO A 71 -14.94 -2.24 -17.24
C PRO A 71 -14.52 -1.88 -15.80
N TYR A 72 -14.27 -2.89 -14.97
CA TYR A 72 -13.81 -2.70 -13.58
C TYR A 72 -12.27 -2.67 -13.45
N LEU A 73 -11.54 -2.86 -14.55
CA LEU A 73 -10.08 -2.78 -14.60
C LEU A 73 -9.63 -1.41 -15.14
N ALA A 74 -8.53 -0.89 -14.63
CA ALA A 74 -7.93 0.36 -15.11
C ALA A 74 -7.14 0.20 -16.43
N GLY A 75 -6.77 -1.03 -16.79
CA GLY A 75 -6.01 -1.34 -18.00
C GLY A 75 -5.80 -2.85 -18.16
N ARG A 76 -5.22 -3.26 -19.29
CA ARG A 76 -4.82 -4.66 -19.54
C ARG A 76 -3.69 -5.08 -18.61
N ASP A 77 -3.63 -6.37 -18.25
CA ASP A 77 -2.65 -6.89 -17.28
C ASP A 77 -1.20 -6.55 -17.65
N GLN A 78 -0.78 -6.78 -18.91
CA GLN A 78 0.59 -6.45 -19.35
C GLN A 78 0.89 -4.95 -19.27
N LEU A 79 -0.04 -4.10 -19.71
CA LEU A 79 0.13 -2.64 -19.66
C LEU A 79 0.31 -2.15 -18.21
N GLN A 80 -0.45 -2.74 -17.27
CA GLN A 80 -0.35 -2.40 -15.85
C GLN A 80 1.01 -2.82 -15.26
N ALA A 81 1.49 -4.01 -15.60
CA ALA A 81 2.81 -4.48 -15.20
C ALA A 81 3.93 -3.60 -15.77
N ASP A 82 3.86 -3.24 -17.06
CA ASP A 82 4.87 -2.42 -17.72
C ASP A 82 4.90 -1.01 -17.13
N ARG A 83 3.73 -0.37 -16.95
CA ARG A 83 3.62 0.95 -16.30
C ARG A 83 4.18 0.92 -14.89
N PHE A 84 3.78 -0.06 -14.09
CA PHE A 84 4.28 -0.18 -12.73
C PHE A 84 5.79 -0.41 -12.69
N THR A 85 6.31 -1.24 -13.59
CA THR A 85 7.75 -1.50 -13.72
C THR A 85 8.52 -0.22 -14.07
N SER A 86 8.04 0.54 -15.05
CA SER A 86 8.64 1.83 -15.43
C SER A 86 8.68 2.80 -14.25
N LEU A 87 7.58 2.91 -13.50
CA LEU A 87 7.52 3.75 -12.30
C LEU A 87 8.53 3.32 -11.24
N LEU A 88 8.70 2.02 -11.02
CA LEU A 88 9.65 1.52 -10.01
C LEU A 88 11.13 1.65 -10.44
N LEU A 89 11.41 1.73 -11.73
CA LEU A 89 12.76 1.86 -12.28
C LEU A 89 13.19 3.32 -12.50
N ASP A 90 12.27 4.28 -12.48
CA ASP A 90 12.57 5.69 -12.63
C ASP A 90 13.12 6.29 -11.32
N ALA A 91 14.42 6.51 -11.28
CA ALA A 91 15.13 7.07 -10.14
C ALA A 91 14.79 8.55 -9.84
N SER A 92 14.04 9.22 -10.72
CA SER A 92 13.53 10.58 -10.49
C SER A 92 12.25 10.60 -9.65
N ILE A 93 11.60 9.44 -9.45
CA ILE A 93 10.36 9.31 -8.69
C ILE A 93 10.71 8.96 -7.24
N ASP A 94 10.13 9.68 -6.29
CA ASP A 94 10.30 9.38 -4.87
C ASP A 94 9.13 8.55 -4.33
N ILE A 95 7.92 8.79 -4.86
CA ILE A 95 6.67 8.19 -4.40
C ILE A 95 5.83 7.73 -5.59
N VAL A 96 5.29 6.51 -5.50
CA VAL A 96 4.19 6.03 -6.35
C VAL A 96 2.92 6.02 -5.51
N TRP A 97 2.01 6.97 -5.76
CA TRP A 97 0.76 7.08 -5.02
C TRP A 97 -0.40 6.46 -5.78
N CYS A 98 -0.95 5.39 -5.23
CA CYS A 98 -2.10 4.72 -5.82
C CYS A 98 -3.35 5.60 -5.75
N LEU A 99 -4.02 5.74 -6.89
CA LEU A 99 -5.24 6.52 -7.02
C LEU A 99 -6.43 5.90 -6.31
N ARG A 100 -6.57 4.58 -6.50
CA ARG A 100 -7.69 3.79 -6.04
C ARG A 100 -7.28 2.32 -5.93
N GLY A 101 -7.88 1.61 -4.97
CA GLY A 101 -7.90 0.15 -4.94
C GLY A 101 -8.97 -0.40 -5.88
N GLY A 102 -9.68 -1.44 -5.45
CA GLY A 102 -10.74 -2.07 -6.24
C GLY A 102 -10.38 -3.53 -6.52
N TYR A 103 -10.25 -3.89 -7.79
CA TYR A 103 -9.86 -5.24 -8.19
C TYR A 103 -8.92 -5.18 -9.39
N GLY A 104 -7.83 -5.96 -9.35
CA GLY A 104 -7.04 -6.25 -10.54
C GLY A 104 -5.54 -6.32 -10.31
N SER A 105 -5.01 -5.79 -9.21
CA SER A 105 -3.55 -5.71 -9.01
C SER A 105 -2.87 -7.08 -8.96
N LEU A 106 -3.55 -8.10 -8.41
CA LEU A 106 -3.03 -9.47 -8.38
C LEU A 106 -2.84 -10.07 -9.78
N ARG A 107 -3.62 -9.65 -10.79
CA ARG A 107 -3.64 -10.26 -12.13
C ARG A 107 -2.33 -10.09 -12.88
N TRP A 108 -1.66 -8.95 -12.66
CA TRP A 108 -0.45 -8.57 -13.37
C TRP A 108 0.81 -8.61 -12.50
N LEU A 109 0.66 -8.91 -11.21
CA LEU A 109 1.77 -8.88 -10.23
C LEU A 109 2.93 -9.83 -10.61
N SER A 110 2.62 -10.95 -11.27
CA SER A 110 3.62 -11.91 -11.76
C SER A 110 4.33 -11.54 -13.04
N MET A 111 3.87 -10.51 -13.73
CA MET A 111 4.49 -9.99 -14.95
C MET A 111 5.56 -8.94 -14.65
N VAL A 112 5.60 -8.42 -13.41
CA VAL A 112 6.63 -7.47 -12.97
C VAL A 112 7.98 -8.20 -12.85
N PRO A 113 9.06 -7.69 -13.46
CA PRO A 113 10.40 -8.28 -13.36
C PRO A 113 11.04 -7.92 -12.02
N TRP A 114 10.59 -8.58 -10.95
CA TRP A 114 10.98 -8.28 -9.57
C TRP A 114 12.49 -8.37 -9.31
N ASP A 115 13.20 -9.19 -10.08
CA ASP A 115 14.66 -9.33 -10.06
C ASP A 115 15.40 -8.03 -10.46
N ARG A 116 14.73 -7.15 -11.20
CA ARG A 116 15.26 -5.84 -11.62
C ARG A 116 14.93 -4.71 -10.64
N ILE A 117 14.01 -4.94 -9.71
CA ILE A 117 13.54 -3.91 -8.78
C ILE A 117 14.50 -3.82 -7.60
N GLY A 118 15.34 -2.78 -7.60
CA GLY A 118 16.31 -2.53 -6.53
C GLY A 118 15.68 -2.03 -5.23
N HIS A 119 16.51 -1.93 -4.18
CA HIS A 119 16.13 -1.40 -2.87
C HIS A 119 15.92 0.13 -2.83
N GLU A 120 16.18 0.80 -3.94
CA GLU A 120 15.99 2.26 -4.11
C GLU A 120 14.71 2.61 -4.89
N ALA A 121 13.84 1.63 -5.14
CA ALA A 121 12.54 1.88 -5.76
C ALA A 121 11.71 2.92 -4.96
N PRO A 122 10.87 3.71 -5.62
CA PRO A 122 10.02 4.70 -4.97
C PRO A 122 9.10 4.06 -3.92
N VAL A 123 8.75 4.83 -2.89
CA VAL A 123 7.80 4.37 -1.87
C VAL A 123 6.40 4.34 -2.44
N LEU A 124 5.76 3.17 -2.37
CA LEU A 124 4.38 2.99 -2.77
C LEU A 124 3.42 3.37 -1.62
N ILE A 125 2.35 4.11 -1.94
CA ILE A 125 1.28 4.48 -1.00
C ILE A 125 -0.07 3.97 -1.52
N GLY A 126 -0.81 3.23 -0.71
CA GLY A 126 -2.18 2.81 -1.01
C GLY A 126 -2.74 1.85 0.04
N PHE A 127 -3.99 1.39 -0.13
CA PHE A 127 -4.59 0.34 0.71
C PHE A 127 -5.61 -0.47 -0.10
N SER A 128 -6.33 -1.40 0.55
CA SER A 128 -7.27 -2.33 -0.10
C SER A 128 -6.53 -3.28 -1.07
N ASP A 129 -6.96 -3.41 -2.33
CA ASP A 129 -6.36 -4.28 -3.36
C ASP A 129 -4.84 -4.05 -3.54
N VAL A 130 -4.35 -2.85 -3.24
CA VAL A 130 -2.92 -2.50 -3.24
C VAL A 130 -2.10 -3.37 -2.24
N SER A 131 -2.75 -4.03 -1.29
CA SER A 131 -2.12 -4.99 -0.36
C SER A 131 -1.38 -6.13 -1.04
N PHE A 132 -1.78 -6.52 -2.25
CA PHE A 132 -1.01 -7.47 -3.05
C PHE A 132 0.38 -6.94 -3.39
N ILE A 133 0.45 -5.68 -3.82
CA ILE A 133 1.69 -4.98 -4.17
C ILE A 133 2.55 -4.74 -2.92
N HIS A 134 1.93 -4.35 -1.79
CA HIS A 134 2.64 -4.19 -0.52
C HIS A 134 3.39 -5.46 -0.10
N SER A 135 2.75 -6.63 -0.23
CA SER A 135 3.40 -7.90 0.11
C SER A 135 4.58 -8.21 -0.80
N ALA A 136 4.41 -8.01 -2.12
CA ALA A 136 5.48 -8.23 -3.10
C ALA A 136 6.68 -7.30 -2.87
N LEU A 137 6.44 -6.00 -2.67
CA LEU A 137 7.50 -5.03 -2.34
C LEU A 137 8.23 -5.40 -1.06
N PHE A 138 7.49 -5.79 -0.01
CA PHE A 138 8.11 -6.20 1.25
C PHE A 138 9.06 -7.40 1.06
N GLN A 139 8.69 -8.36 0.22
CA GLN A 139 9.54 -9.51 -0.10
C GLN A 139 10.81 -9.13 -0.87
N GLN A 140 10.75 -8.13 -1.74
CA GLN A 140 11.93 -7.53 -2.39
C GLN A 140 12.76 -6.67 -1.45
N GLY A 141 12.37 -6.56 -0.18
CA GLY A 141 13.06 -5.70 0.77
C GLY A 141 12.84 -4.21 0.47
N ASN A 142 11.69 -3.85 -0.09
CA ASN A 142 11.26 -2.47 -0.29
C ASN A 142 10.26 -2.03 0.79
N LEU A 143 10.21 -0.73 1.05
CA LEU A 143 9.28 -0.12 2.00
C LEU A 143 8.07 0.42 1.24
N SER A 144 6.90 0.26 1.83
CA SER A 144 5.66 0.85 1.33
C SER A 144 4.78 1.29 2.48
N ILE A 145 3.89 2.26 2.23
CA ILE A 145 2.97 2.80 3.21
C ILE A 145 1.57 2.29 2.89
N HIS A 146 1.03 1.44 3.76
CA HIS A 146 -0.40 1.13 3.74
C HIS A 146 -1.17 2.34 4.26
N GLY A 147 -1.75 3.13 3.35
CA GLY A 147 -2.28 4.46 3.64
C GLY A 147 -3.30 4.95 2.60
N PRO A 148 -3.87 6.15 2.81
CA PRO A 148 -4.94 6.69 1.97
C PRO A 148 -4.61 6.66 0.48
N LEU A 149 -5.56 6.22 -0.33
CA LEU A 149 -5.57 6.40 -1.79
C LEU A 149 -5.94 7.84 -2.12
N ILE A 150 -5.54 8.36 -3.29
CA ILE A 150 -5.94 9.72 -3.74
C ILE A 150 -7.46 9.88 -3.68
N SER A 151 -8.20 8.90 -4.21
CA SER A 151 -9.68 8.85 -4.17
C SER A 151 -10.31 8.92 -2.79
N THR A 152 -9.56 8.55 -1.76
CA THR A 152 -10.07 8.46 -0.38
C THR A 152 -9.54 9.58 0.52
N LEU A 153 -8.58 10.38 0.05
CA LEU A 153 -8.04 11.51 0.81
C LEU A 153 -9.15 12.45 1.34
N PRO A 154 -10.18 12.82 0.56
CA PRO A 154 -11.25 13.71 1.05
C PRO A 154 -12.04 13.13 2.23
N ILE A 155 -12.26 11.81 2.23
CA ILE A 155 -13.05 11.11 3.26
C ILE A 155 -12.20 10.49 4.36
N THR A 156 -10.87 10.52 4.23
CA THR A 156 -9.94 10.07 5.26
C THR A 156 -10.02 11.01 6.45
N THR A 157 -9.95 10.48 7.66
CA THR A 157 -10.00 11.32 8.87
C THR A 157 -8.78 12.24 8.93
N GLU A 158 -8.95 13.42 9.51
CA GLU A 158 -7.85 14.38 9.66
C GLU A 158 -6.65 13.81 10.42
N PRO A 159 -6.80 13.06 11.55
CA PRO A 159 -5.67 12.42 12.21
C PRO A 159 -4.91 11.44 11.31
N ALA A 160 -5.60 10.67 10.46
CA ALA A 160 -4.95 9.75 9.54
C ALA A 160 -4.21 10.47 8.41
N ARG A 161 -4.78 11.57 7.87
CA ARG A 161 -4.07 12.43 6.92
C ARG A 161 -2.83 13.05 7.54
N ASN A 162 -2.93 13.59 8.75
CA ASN A 162 -1.80 14.19 9.46
C ASN A 162 -0.70 13.15 9.74
N ALA A 163 -1.07 11.91 10.09
CA ALA A 163 -0.10 10.84 10.24
C ALA A 163 0.65 10.52 8.94
N LEU A 164 -0.04 10.57 7.79
CA LEU A 164 0.60 10.43 6.48
C LEU A 164 1.55 11.61 6.20
N TRP A 165 1.12 12.85 6.45
CA TRP A 165 1.97 14.03 6.27
C TRP A 165 3.21 13.98 7.12
N THR A 166 3.09 13.64 8.41
CA THR A 166 4.24 13.42 9.30
C THR A 166 5.17 12.33 8.77
N CYS A 167 4.63 11.25 8.20
CA CYS A 167 5.44 10.19 7.61
C CYS A 167 6.22 10.66 6.36
N LEU A 168 5.58 11.42 5.47
CA LEU A 168 6.18 11.88 4.22
C LEU A 168 7.09 13.09 4.38
N ASP A 169 6.81 13.95 5.36
CA ASP A 169 7.60 15.14 5.64
C ASP A 169 8.76 14.81 6.58
N GLN A 170 8.49 14.21 7.73
CA GLN A 170 9.49 14.02 8.79
C GLN A 170 10.11 12.62 8.77
N GLY A 171 9.50 11.69 8.04
CA GLY A 171 9.93 10.31 8.07
C GLY A 171 9.65 9.61 9.41
N GLU A 172 8.71 10.15 10.19
CA GLU A 172 8.29 9.57 11.45
C GLU A 172 7.02 8.75 11.27
N PHE A 173 6.95 7.59 11.91
CA PHE A 173 5.77 6.73 11.87
C PHE A 173 5.03 6.86 13.20
N PRO A 174 3.87 7.55 13.25
CA PRO A 174 3.11 7.71 14.47
C PRO A 174 2.73 6.35 15.06
N SER A 175 2.76 6.25 16.39
CA SER A 175 2.32 5.03 17.06
C SER A 175 0.81 4.83 16.87
N LEU A 176 0.39 3.58 16.64
CA LEU A 176 -1.02 3.24 16.60
C LEU A 176 -1.51 2.88 18.01
N SER A 177 -2.74 3.32 18.33
CA SER A 177 -3.40 3.05 19.59
C SER A 177 -4.66 2.21 19.37
N GLY A 178 -4.96 1.32 20.29
CA GLY A 178 -6.18 0.49 20.23
C GLY A 178 -6.45 -0.26 21.53
N THR A 179 -7.56 -0.98 21.54
CA THR A 179 -7.98 -1.83 22.67
C THR A 179 -7.14 -3.11 22.72
N THR A 180 -6.59 -3.43 23.89
CA THR A 180 -5.86 -4.69 24.09
C THR A 180 -6.85 -5.83 24.28
N LEU A 181 -6.85 -6.82 23.39
CA LEU A 181 -7.65 -8.05 23.56
C LEU A 181 -6.87 -9.14 24.32
N SER A 182 -5.57 -9.25 24.06
CA SER A 182 -4.66 -10.13 24.79
C SER A 182 -3.43 -9.32 25.25
N PRO A 183 -3.11 -9.27 26.55
CA PRO A 183 -1.99 -8.50 27.06
C PRO A 183 -0.65 -9.15 26.71
N GLY A 184 0.35 -8.32 26.40
CA GLY A 184 1.69 -8.80 26.09
C GLY A 184 2.56 -7.70 25.48
N LYS A 185 3.81 -8.06 25.17
CA LYS A 185 4.75 -7.24 24.40
C LYS A 185 5.35 -8.11 23.30
N ALA A 186 5.38 -7.58 22.09
CA ALA A 186 5.93 -8.26 20.92
C ALA A 186 6.74 -7.27 20.09
N LYS A 187 7.72 -7.80 19.34
CA LYS A 187 8.50 -7.04 18.37
C LYS A 187 8.76 -7.95 17.18
N GLY A 188 8.50 -7.44 15.99
CA GLY A 188 8.66 -8.18 14.75
C GLY A 188 8.52 -7.25 13.54
N PRO A 189 8.83 -7.76 12.34
CA PRO A 189 8.47 -7.07 11.11
C PRO A 189 6.97 -6.82 11.05
N LEU A 190 6.55 -5.62 10.61
CA LEU A 190 5.14 -5.32 10.39
C LEU A 190 4.74 -5.81 9.00
N ILE A 191 3.76 -6.72 8.95
CA ILE A 191 3.17 -7.24 7.71
C ILE A 191 1.65 -7.04 7.73
N GLY A 192 0.99 -7.19 6.59
CA GLY A 192 -0.46 -7.26 6.50
C GLY A 192 -1.05 -6.29 5.49
N GLY A 193 -2.22 -5.74 5.80
CA GLY A 193 -3.06 -4.96 4.89
C GLY A 193 -4.48 -5.52 4.86
N ASN A 194 -5.09 -5.52 3.68
CA ASN A 194 -6.44 -6.05 3.49
C ASN A 194 -6.47 -7.58 3.71
N LEU A 195 -7.33 -8.07 4.62
CA LEU A 195 -7.41 -9.48 5.01
C LEU A 195 -7.75 -10.38 3.81
N THR A 196 -8.69 -9.95 2.97
CA THR A 196 -9.01 -10.66 1.73
C THR A 196 -7.78 -10.82 0.84
N CYS A 197 -7.04 -9.74 0.60
CA CYS A 197 -5.83 -9.80 -0.23
C CYS A 197 -4.76 -10.73 0.38
N ILE A 198 -4.46 -10.55 1.66
CA ILE A 198 -3.43 -11.34 2.36
C ILE A 198 -3.77 -12.84 2.33
N THR A 199 -5.05 -13.19 2.47
CA THR A 199 -5.50 -14.59 2.40
C THR A 199 -5.32 -15.18 0.99
N HIS A 200 -5.55 -14.39 -0.07
CA HIS A 200 -5.35 -14.83 -1.46
C HIS A 200 -3.87 -14.95 -1.87
N LEU A 201 -2.93 -14.47 -1.05
CA LEU A 201 -1.49 -14.64 -1.30
C LEU A 201 -0.93 -15.95 -0.77
N ILE A 202 -1.68 -16.69 0.05
CA ILE A 202 -1.22 -17.96 0.65
C ILE A 202 -0.91 -18.98 -0.46
N GLY A 203 0.31 -19.52 -0.44
CA GLY A 203 0.81 -20.47 -1.44
C GLY A 203 1.37 -19.83 -2.71
N THR A 204 1.36 -18.51 -2.82
CA THR A 204 1.95 -17.79 -3.97
C THR A 204 3.38 -17.35 -3.68
N ALA A 205 4.12 -16.97 -4.73
CA ALA A 205 5.43 -16.34 -4.59
C ALA A 205 5.37 -15.00 -3.82
N TYR A 206 4.19 -14.41 -3.64
CA TYR A 206 3.96 -13.14 -2.96
C TYR A 206 3.46 -13.29 -1.52
N GLU A 207 3.41 -14.52 -0.98
CA GLU A 207 2.99 -14.77 0.40
C GLU A 207 3.82 -13.98 1.44
N PRO A 208 3.18 -13.31 2.43
CA PRO A 208 3.91 -12.62 3.49
C PRO A 208 4.86 -13.53 4.28
N LYS A 209 5.95 -12.94 4.81
CA LYS A 209 6.85 -13.64 5.74
C LYS A 209 6.27 -13.62 7.16
N TRP A 210 5.61 -14.71 7.55
CA TRP A 210 4.85 -14.82 8.80
C TRP A 210 5.69 -14.90 10.08
N ASP A 211 6.84 -15.56 10.03
CA ASP A 211 7.58 -15.95 11.21
C ASP A 211 8.07 -14.75 12.04
N GLY A 212 7.61 -14.68 13.29
CA GLY A 212 7.94 -13.60 14.22
C GLY A 212 7.35 -12.23 13.83
N ALA A 213 6.47 -12.16 12.85
CA ALA A 213 5.90 -10.90 12.37
C ALA A 213 4.77 -10.38 13.28
N ILE A 214 4.53 -9.07 13.22
CA ILE A 214 3.31 -8.43 13.72
C ILE A 214 2.37 -8.28 12.52
N LEU A 215 1.23 -8.95 12.55
CA LEU A 215 0.22 -8.88 11.50
C LEU A 215 -0.74 -7.72 11.79
N LEU A 216 -0.87 -6.76 10.88
CA LEU A 216 -1.90 -5.73 10.89
C LEU A 216 -2.91 -6.01 9.78
N ILE A 217 -4.17 -6.32 10.13
CA ILE A 217 -5.22 -6.62 9.15
C ILE A 217 -6.39 -5.65 9.24
N GLU A 218 -6.96 -5.32 8.09
CA GLU A 218 -8.19 -4.56 7.92
C GLU A 218 -9.04 -5.20 6.82
N ASP A 219 -10.35 -4.93 6.80
CA ASP A 219 -11.18 -5.22 5.63
C ASP A 219 -12.34 -4.23 5.55
N HIS A 220 -13.07 -4.22 4.43
CA HIS A 220 -14.16 -3.27 4.22
C HIS A 220 -15.42 -3.93 3.70
N LYS A 221 -16.49 -3.88 4.51
CA LYS A 221 -17.85 -4.34 4.15
C LYS A 221 -17.92 -5.82 3.78
N GLU A 222 -16.98 -6.63 4.25
CA GLU A 222 -17.06 -8.06 4.04
C GLU A 222 -18.09 -8.72 4.97
N ALA A 223 -18.74 -9.77 4.46
CA ALA A 223 -19.71 -10.50 5.27
C ALA A 223 -18.98 -11.27 6.40
N LEU A 224 -19.57 -11.29 7.61
CA LEU A 224 -18.95 -11.92 8.79
C LEU A 224 -18.49 -13.37 8.54
N TYR A 225 -19.28 -14.16 7.82
CA TYR A 225 -18.93 -15.55 7.50
C TYR A 225 -17.73 -15.67 6.54
N ARG A 226 -17.43 -14.63 5.74
CA ARG A 226 -16.24 -14.58 4.88
C ARG A 226 -15.01 -14.23 5.69
N LEU A 227 -15.12 -13.27 6.60
CA LEU A 227 -14.06 -12.92 7.55
C LEU A 227 -13.67 -14.13 8.40
N ASP A 228 -14.67 -14.81 8.97
CA ASP A 228 -14.47 -16.05 9.73
C ASP A 228 -13.76 -17.13 8.91
N ARG A 229 -14.17 -17.32 7.64
CA ARG A 229 -13.53 -18.27 6.73
C ARG A 229 -12.07 -17.92 6.45
N MET A 230 -11.74 -16.65 6.25
CA MET A 230 -10.37 -16.21 6.00
C MET A 230 -9.48 -16.38 7.24
N LEU A 231 -9.98 -16.01 8.41
CA LEU A 231 -9.26 -16.24 9.67
C LEU A 231 -9.08 -17.73 9.95
N THR A 232 -10.11 -18.54 9.67
CA THR A 232 -10.05 -20.01 9.77
C THR A 232 -9.01 -20.57 8.79
N GLN A 233 -8.93 -20.06 7.56
CA GLN A 233 -7.90 -20.47 6.61
C GLN A 233 -6.50 -20.15 7.15
N LEU A 234 -6.26 -18.95 7.65
CA LEU A 234 -4.97 -18.56 8.26
C LEU A 234 -4.60 -19.44 9.46
N LEU A 235 -5.61 -19.86 10.24
CA LEU A 235 -5.44 -20.78 11.36
C LEU A 235 -5.06 -22.18 10.89
N LEU A 236 -5.84 -22.79 9.99
CA LEU A 236 -5.64 -24.16 9.51
C LEU A 236 -4.35 -24.32 8.71
N THR A 237 -3.92 -23.25 8.05
CA THR A 237 -2.65 -23.21 7.32
C THR A 237 -1.45 -22.95 8.25
N GLY A 238 -1.69 -22.76 9.56
CA GLY A 238 -0.66 -22.61 10.58
C GLY A 238 0.11 -21.30 10.48
N ARG A 239 -0.46 -20.26 9.87
CA ARG A 239 0.17 -18.93 9.74
C ARG A 239 0.06 -18.14 11.03
N LEU A 240 -1.11 -18.16 11.65
CA LEU A 240 -1.36 -17.40 12.88
C LEU A 240 -0.46 -17.83 14.05
N SER A 241 -0.09 -19.12 14.13
CA SER A 241 0.78 -19.64 15.19
C SER A 241 2.24 -19.19 15.08
N ARG A 242 2.65 -18.58 13.96
CA ARG A 242 4.03 -18.13 13.72
C ARG A 242 4.23 -16.65 14.01
N LEU A 243 3.14 -15.92 14.24
CA LEU A 243 3.16 -14.48 14.49
C LEU A 243 3.62 -14.16 15.91
N ALA A 244 4.31 -13.02 16.05
CA ALA A 244 4.63 -12.43 17.36
C ALA A 244 3.45 -11.62 17.93
N GLY A 245 2.55 -11.12 17.07
CA GLY A 245 1.37 -10.37 17.49
C GLY A 245 0.42 -10.06 16.35
N ILE A 246 -0.82 -9.69 16.69
CA ILE A 246 -1.87 -9.32 15.75
C ILE A 246 -2.47 -7.98 16.18
N ALA A 247 -2.66 -7.08 15.21
CA ALA A 247 -3.42 -5.86 15.32
C ALA A 247 -4.55 -5.89 14.28
N VAL A 248 -5.72 -5.43 14.69
CA VAL A 248 -6.92 -5.42 13.84
C VAL A 248 -7.35 -3.96 13.68
N GLY A 249 -7.37 -3.51 12.43
CA GLY A 249 -7.91 -2.23 12.02
C GLY A 249 -9.44 -2.28 11.93
N ARG A 250 -10.01 -1.44 11.07
CA ARG A 250 -11.43 -1.53 10.78
C ARG A 250 -11.70 -2.78 9.94
N ILE A 251 -12.80 -3.47 10.25
CA ILE A 251 -13.36 -4.60 9.51
C ILE A 251 -14.75 -4.20 9.03
#